data_AF-A0A1F2VK70-F1
#
_entry.id   AF-A0A1F2VK70-F1
#
_cell.length_a   1.000
_cell.length_b   1.000
_cell.length_c   1.000
_cell.angle_alpha   90.00
_cell.angle_beta   90.00
_cell.angle_gamma   90.00
#
_symmetry.space_group_name_H-M   'P 1'
#
loop_
_entity.id
_entity.type
_entity.pdbx_description
1 polymer ?
#
loop_
_entity_poly.entity_id
_entity_poly.type
_entity_poly.pdbx_seq_one_letter_code
_entity_poly.pdbx_strand_id
1 'polypeptide(L)'
;MAGRLWCGYACPQTVYTEIFLWIERMIEGDRNARLRLDAGPLTSRKFSLKSAKHAVWIALALWTGFTFVGYVTPIRELWAEVMTLSTGPWETFWMLFYGFATYGNAGWMREQVCVYLCPYARFQSAMFDKDTLIITYDRERGEPRGSRPKNADYKAGGLGDCVDCDICVQVCPTGIDIRNGLQYQCIGCAACVDGCDQVMDRMGYPRGLIRYSTQHALERKLAYGQMLARAFRPRVLVYTAIVWGVIVAAAIGLWVRVPLKVDVIRDRAAIAREVEGGQIENVYRLQIMNTAEAGRAFNIRVEGLPSLHVAGET
;
A
#
# COMPACT_ATOMS: atom_id res chain seq x y z
N MET A 1 -13.09 -3.21 -9.63
CA MET A 1 -13.00 -4.69 -9.65
C MET A 1 -12.77 -5.27 -8.26
N ALA A 2 -11.60 -5.08 -7.64
CA ALA A 2 -11.18 -5.77 -6.41
C ALA A 2 -11.65 -5.11 -5.07
N GLY A 3 -12.69 -4.27 -5.11
CA GLY A 3 -13.19 -3.53 -3.92
C GLY A 3 -12.08 -3.06 -2.99
N ARG A 4 -12.15 -3.46 -1.71
CA ARG A 4 -11.20 -3.10 -0.66
C ARG A 4 -10.08 -4.12 -0.40
N LEU A 5 -9.82 -5.03 -1.34
CA LEU A 5 -8.76 -6.03 -1.15
C LEU A 5 -7.39 -5.37 -0.86
N TRP A 6 -7.09 -4.22 -1.48
CA TRP A 6 -5.88 -3.45 -1.16
C TRP A 6 -5.83 -3.04 0.31
N CYS A 7 -6.90 -2.44 0.84
CA CYS A 7 -6.96 -1.98 2.23
C CYS A 7 -6.74 -3.12 3.22
N GLY A 8 -7.30 -4.30 2.93
CA GLY A 8 -7.25 -5.46 3.83
C GLY A 8 -5.93 -6.22 3.82
N TYR A 9 -5.22 -6.25 2.67
CA TYR A 9 -4.10 -7.19 2.48
C TYR A 9 -2.76 -6.56 2.11
N ALA A 10 -2.74 -5.37 1.52
CA ALA A 10 -1.52 -4.78 0.95
C ALA A 10 -1.25 -3.34 1.39
N CYS A 11 -2.24 -2.66 1.97
CA CYS A 11 -2.07 -1.31 2.49
C CYS A 11 -0.95 -1.31 3.54
N PRO A 12 0.06 -0.41 3.43
CA PRO A 12 1.16 -0.36 4.38
C PRO A 12 0.69 -0.24 5.83
N GLN A 13 -0.34 0.56 6.09
CA GLN A 13 -0.91 0.71 7.44
C GLN A 13 -1.39 -0.63 8.01
N THR A 14 -2.13 -1.41 7.23
CA THR A 14 -2.63 -2.73 7.66
C THR A 14 -1.47 -3.71 7.87
N VAL A 15 -0.54 -3.77 6.92
CA VAL A 15 0.61 -4.69 6.99
C VAL A 15 1.48 -4.39 8.21
N TYR A 16 1.83 -3.13 8.44
CA TYR A 16 2.63 -2.76 9.62
C TYR A 16 1.86 -3.00 10.92
N THR A 17 0.56 -2.70 10.97
CA THR A 17 -0.25 -2.98 12.16
C THR A 17 -0.25 -4.48 12.49
N GLU A 18 -0.44 -5.36 11.49
CA GLU A 18 -0.38 -6.81 11.69
C GLU A 18 0.99 -7.29 12.14
N ILE A 19 2.08 -6.73 11.60
CA ILE A 19 3.45 -7.05 12.05
C ILE A 19 3.63 -6.64 13.52
N PHE A 20 3.19 -5.45 13.91
CA PHE A 20 3.29 -4.96 15.29
C PHE A 20 2.46 -5.82 16.25
N LEU A 21 1.25 -6.21 15.86
CA LEU A 21 0.38 -7.12 16.61
C LEU A 21 0.98 -8.53 16.70
N TRP A 22 1.64 -9.00 15.65
CA TRP A 22 2.37 -10.27 15.65
C TRP A 22 3.54 -10.25 16.62
N ILE A 23 4.36 -9.19 16.62
CA ILE A 23 5.44 -8.99 17.61
C ILE A 23 4.87 -8.96 19.03
N GLU A 24 3.76 -8.25 19.24
CA GLU A 24 3.11 -8.17 20.55
C GLU A 24 2.57 -9.53 21.02
N ARG A 25 2.00 -10.34 20.11
CA ARG A 25 1.60 -11.72 20.40
C ARG A 25 2.80 -12.61 20.75
N MET A 26 3.92 -12.45 20.06
CA MET A 26 5.12 -13.26 20.29
C MET A 26 5.75 -12.97 21.66
N ILE A 27 5.77 -11.70 22.09
CA ILE A 27 6.44 -11.28 23.33
C ILE A 27 5.50 -11.37 24.55
N GLU A 28 4.27 -10.87 24.44
CA GLU A 28 3.33 -10.80 25.58
C GLU A 28 2.31 -11.94 25.63
N GLY A 29 2.19 -12.72 24.54
CA GLY A 29 1.22 -13.81 24.41
C GLY A 29 -0.14 -13.37 23.86
N ASP A 30 -1.12 -14.27 23.95
CA ASP A 30 -2.49 -14.05 23.46
C ASP A 30 -3.21 -12.91 24.17
N ARG A 31 -4.33 -12.46 23.59
CA ARG A 31 -5.15 -11.36 24.13
C ARG A 31 -5.43 -11.49 25.63
N ASN A 32 -5.81 -12.67 26.09
CA ASN A 32 -6.12 -12.91 27.51
C ASN A 32 -4.87 -12.81 28.40
N ALA A 33 -3.70 -13.23 27.90
CA ALA A 33 -2.44 -13.08 28.63
C ALA A 33 -2.07 -11.60 28.76
N ARG A 34 -2.25 -10.81 27.70
CA ARG A 34 -2.00 -9.36 27.69
C ARG A 34 -2.90 -8.60 28.65
N LEU A 35 -4.22 -8.87 28.61
CA LEU A 35 -5.17 -8.24 29.52
C LEU A 35 -4.83 -8.53 31.00
N ARG A 36 -4.41 -9.76 31.31
CA ARG A 36 -3.94 -10.13 32.65
C ARG A 36 -2.62 -9.44 33.02
N LEU A 37 -1.68 -9.33 32.08
CA LEU A 37 -0.40 -8.65 32.29
C LEU A 37 -0.59 -7.15 32.54
N ASP A 38 -1.52 -6.52 31.82
CA ASP A 38 -1.83 -5.09 31.95
C ASP A 38 -2.54 -4.77 33.26
N ALA A 39 -3.48 -5.62 33.70
CA ALA A 39 -4.17 -5.47 34.98
C ALA A 39 -3.31 -5.78 36.21
N GLY A 40 -2.23 -6.56 36.04
CA GLY A 40 -1.32 -6.92 37.14
C GLY A 40 -0.40 -5.78 37.60
N PRO A 41 0.20 -5.90 38.80
CA PRO A 41 1.15 -4.92 39.33
C PRO A 41 2.42 -4.80 38.47
N LEU A 42 3.13 -3.67 38.61
CA LEU A 42 4.41 -3.41 37.93
C LEU A 42 5.51 -4.31 38.51
N THR A 43 5.57 -5.55 38.01
CA THR A 43 6.63 -6.52 38.31
C THR A 43 7.82 -6.34 37.36
N SER A 44 9.00 -6.78 37.77
CA SER A 44 10.21 -6.81 36.91
C SER A 44 9.96 -7.56 35.60
N ARG A 45 9.18 -8.64 35.65
CA ARG A 45 8.72 -9.38 34.46
C ARG A 45 7.83 -8.54 33.54
N LYS A 46 6.88 -7.77 34.08
CA LYS A 46 6.02 -6.88 33.27
C LYS A 46 6.88 -5.81 32.58
N PHE A 47 7.80 -5.21 33.32
CA PHE A 47 8.71 -4.20 32.78
C PHE A 47 9.60 -4.78 31.67
N SER A 48 10.22 -5.94 31.87
CA SER A 48 11.07 -6.55 30.84
C SER A 48 10.31 -6.91 29.57
N LEU A 49 9.10 -7.48 29.68
CA LEU A 49 8.27 -7.81 28.52
C LEU A 49 7.81 -6.57 27.75
N LYS A 50 7.33 -5.53 28.46
CA LYS A 50 6.90 -4.27 27.82
C LYS A 50 8.08 -3.56 27.16
N SER A 51 9.23 -3.49 27.85
CA SER A 51 10.45 -2.89 27.30
C SER A 51 10.96 -3.66 26.09
N ALA A 52 10.97 -4.99 26.12
CA ALA A 52 11.34 -5.81 24.98
C ALA A 52 10.42 -5.58 23.78
N LYS A 53 9.10 -5.50 24.00
CA LYS A 53 8.15 -5.15 22.93
C LYS A 53 8.47 -3.79 22.31
N HIS A 54 8.62 -2.76 23.13
CA HIS A 54 8.89 -1.42 22.63
C HIS A 54 10.25 -1.33 21.93
N ALA A 55 11.27 -2.05 22.41
CA ALA A 55 12.57 -2.14 21.74
C ALA A 55 12.44 -2.74 20.33
N VAL A 56 11.71 -3.85 20.18
CA VAL A 56 11.49 -4.48 18.86
C VAL A 56 10.63 -3.59 17.95
N TRP A 57 9.60 -2.94 18.50
CA TRP A 57 8.77 -1.98 17.75
C TRP A 57 9.59 -0.79 17.24
N ILE A 58 10.45 -0.21 18.08
CA ILE A 58 11.32 0.90 17.69
C ILE A 58 12.34 0.45 16.66
N ALA A 59 12.96 -0.73 16.83
CA ALA A 59 13.91 -1.26 15.87
C ALA A 59 13.26 -1.45 14.48
N LEU A 60 12.07 -2.05 14.41
CA LEU A 60 11.33 -2.21 13.16
C LEU A 60 10.92 -0.86 12.54
N ALA A 61 10.51 0.08 13.37
CA ALA A 61 10.11 1.41 12.92
C ALA A 61 11.30 2.20 12.35
N LEU A 62 12.44 2.19 13.03
CA LEU A 62 13.68 2.81 12.54
C LEU A 62 14.20 2.12 11.28
N TRP A 63 14.13 0.79 11.20
CA TRP A 63 14.44 0.05 9.99
C TRP A 63 13.58 0.50 8.81
N THR A 64 12.27 0.68 9.07
CA THR A 64 11.33 1.20 8.07
C THR A 64 11.76 2.59 7.61
N GLY A 65 12.03 3.52 8.53
CA GLY A 65 12.52 4.86 8.20
C GLY A 65 13.81 4.86 7.38
N PHE A 66 14.77 4.01 7.74
CA PHE A 66 16.01 3.79 6.98
C PHE A 66 15.74 3.34 5.54
N THR A 67 14.87 2.34 5.34
CA THR A 67 14.54 1.84 3.99
C THR A 67 13.84 2.88 3.13
N PHE A 68 13.00 3.75 3.72
CA PHE A 68 12.36 4.84 3.00
C PHE A 68 13.36 5.92 2.57
N VAL A 69 14.29 6.31 3.44
CA VAL A 69 15.33 7.28 3.08
C VAL A 69 16.30 6.71 2.05
N GLY A 70 16.62 5.42 2.15
CA GLY A 70 17.45 4.71 1.19
C GLY A 70 16.85 4.54 -0.22
N TYR A 71 15.58 4.92 -0.42
CA TYR A 71 15.00 5.08 -1.75
C TYR A 71 15.49 6.35 -2.46
N VAL A 72 15.88 7.38 -1.68
CA VAL A 72 16.29 8.70 -2.20
C VAL A 72 17.82 8.87 -2.12
N THR A 73 18.44 8.43 -1.03
CA THR A 73 19.90 8.42 -0.86
C THR A 73 20.46 7.04 -1.25
N PRO A 74 21.62 6.95 -1.93
CA PRO A 74 22.26 5.67 -2.22
C PRO A 74 22.40 4.79 -0.97
N ILE A 75 21.72 3.63 -0.97
CA ILE A 75 21.60 2.77 0.22
C ILE A 75 22.95 2.31 0.80
N ARG A 76 23.98 2.17 -0.05
CA ARG A 76 25.31 1.73 0.38
C ARG A 76 26.05 2.82 1.16
N GLU A 77 25.92 4.07 0.72
CA GLU A 77 26.49 5.24 1.39
C GLU A 77 25.74 5.48 2.71
N LEU A 78 24.40 5.50 2.64
CA LEU A 78 23.55 5.67 3.83
C LEU A 78 23.82 4.61 4.89
N TRP A 79 24.01 3.34 4.50
CA TRP A 79 24.36 2.28 5.46
C TRP A 79 25.69 2.55 6.16
N ALA A 80 26.72 2.98 5.40
CA ALA A 80 28.02 3.32 5.98
C ALA A 80 27.89 4.50 6.95
N GLU A 81 27.18 5.56 6.58
CA GLU A 81 26.97 6.75 7.39
C GLU A 81 26.19 6.46 8.68
N VAL A 82 25.19 5.58 8.64
CA VAL A 82 24.45 5.14 9.83
C VAL A 82 25.37 4.37 10.78
N MET A 83 26.24 3.49 10.26
CA MET A 83 27.20 2.74 11.08
C MET A 83 28.27 3.64 11.71
N THR A 84 28.65 4.72 11.04
CA THR A 84 29.63 5.71 11.55
C THR A 84 28.97 6.86 12.32
N LEU A 85 27.64 6.85 12.48
CA LEU A 85 26.85 7.93 13.10
C LEU A 85 27.14 9.31 12.48
N SER A 86 27.40 9.34 11.17
CA SER A 86 27.78 10.54 10.42
C SER A 86 26.71 10.97 9.40
N THR A 87 25.47 10.53 9.57
CA THR A 87 24.35 10.87 8.69
C THR A 87 24.09 12.37 8.66
N GLY A 88 23.71 12.89 7.49
CA GLY A 88 23.39 14.30 7.34
C GLY A 88 22.16 14.71 8.17
N PRO A 89 21.95 16.02 8.43
CA PRO A 89 20.77 16.50 9.15
C PRO A 89 19.45 16.11 8.46
N TRP A 90 19.45 16.09 7.12
CA TRP A 90 18.29 15.69 6.31
C TRP A 90 17.92 14.22 6.51
N GLU A 91 18.90 13.32 6.36
CA GLU A 91 18.68 11.87 6.47
C GLU A 91 18.25 11.50 7.88
N THR A 92 18.93 12.05 8.88
CA THR A 92 18.62 11.84 10.29
C THR A 92 17.19 12.27 10.60
N PHE A 93 16.78 13.45 10.16
CA PHE A 93 15.43 13.96 10.36
C PHE A 93 14.38 13.02 9.74
N TRP A 94 14.52 12.63 8.47
CA TRP A 94 13.52 11.81 7.80
C TRP A 94 13.50 10.36 8.30
N MET A 95 14.64 9.76 8.62
CA MET A 95 14.69 8.43 9.21
C MET A 95 13.95 8.39 10.55
N LEU A 96 14.22 9.37 11.42
CA LEU A 96 13.54 9.46 12.72
C LEU A 96 12.07 9.85 12.57
N PHE A 97 11.72 10.72 11.63
CA PHE A 97 10.35 11.11 11.35
C PHE A 97 9.51 9.92 10.86
N TYR A 98 9.98 9.19 9.84
CA TYR A 98 9.28 8.01 9.34
C TYR A 98 9.26 6.87 10.36
N GLY A 99 10.33 6.71 11.15
CA GLY A 99 10.34 5.78 12.27
C GLY A 99 9.30 6.14 13.32
N PHE A 100 9.28 7.40 13.78
CA PHE A 100 8.29 7.90 14.72
C PHE A 100 6.86 7.75 14.19
N ALA A 101 6.62 8.13 12.93
CA ALA A 101 5.32 7.99 12.29
C ALA A 101 4.88 6.51 12.19
N THR A 102 5.78 5.60 11.84
CA THR A 102 5.49 4.16 11.78
C THR A 102 5.16 3.61 13.17
N TYR A 103 5.96 3.97 14.17
CA TYR A 103 5.75 3.57 15.56
C TYR A 103 4.41 4.09 16.11
N GLY A 104 4.09 5.37 15.88
CA GLY A 104 2.84 5.98 16.32
C GLY A 104 1.63 5.40 15.59
N ASN A 105 1.68 5.37 14.26
CA ASN A 105 0.54 4.97 13.44
C ASN A 105 0.25 3.47 13.54
N ALA A 106 1.24 2.59 13.43
CA ALA A 106 1.03 1.14 13.45
C ALA A 106 0.99 0.57 14.88
N GLY A 107 1.83 1.08 15.79
CA GLY A 107 1.89 0.57 17.16
C GLY A 107 0.72 1.01 18.03
N TRP A 108 0.42 2.32 18.03
CA TRP A 108 -0.55 2.93 18.94
C TRP A 108 -1.91 3.18 18.28
N MET A 109 -1.94 3.86 17.14
CA MET A 109 -3.19 4.29 16.51
C MET A 109 -3.89 3.16 15.74
N ARG A 110 -3.14 2.22 15.16
CA ARG A 110 -3.64 1.02 14.47
C ARG A 110 -4.76 1.36 13.48
N GLU A 111 -5.94 0.77 13.61
CA GLU A 111 -7.07 0.96 12.71
C GLU A 111 -7.75 2.32 12.85
N GLN A 112 -7.44 3.10 13.90
CA GLN A 112 -7.94 4.48 14.03
C GLN A 112 -7.46 5.35 12.86
N VAL A 113 -6.27 5.06 12.32
CA VAL A 113 -5.76 5.68 11.09
C VAL A 113 -6.71 5.40 9.92
N CYS A 114 -7.18 4.16 9.77
CA CYS A 114 -8.09 3.76 8.70
C CYS A 114 -9.49 4.39 8.85
N VAL A 115 -9.97 4.57 10.08
CA VAL A 115 -11.31 5.11 10.37
C VAL A 115 -11.36 6.64 10.24
N TYR A 116 -10.34 7.34 10.76
CA TYR A 116 -10.38 8.79 10.92
C TYR A 116 -9.43 9.56 9.99
N LEU A 117 -8.24 9.03 9.73
CA LEU A 117 -7.20 9.76 8.99
C LEU A 117 -7.21 9.44 7.50
N CYS A 118 -7.52 8.20 7.11
CA CYS A 118 -7.38 7.70 5.75
C CYS A 118 -8.47 8.26 4.82
N PRO A 119 -8.15 9.18 3.89
CA PRO A 119 -9.13 9.68 2.94
C PRO A 119 -9.53 8.62 1.91
N TYR A 120 -8.64 7.66 1.64
CA TYR A 120 -8.85 6.58 0.67
C TYR A 120 -10.09 5.74 1.02
N ALA A 121 -10.30 5.44 2.31
CA ALA A 121 -11.49 4.72 2.76
C ALA A 121 -12.80 5.45 2.42
N ARG A 122 -12.81 6.78 2.37
CA ARG A 122 -14.01 7.54 2.01
C ARG A 122 -14.20 7.61 0.50
N PHE A 123 -13.16 8.01 -0.22
CA PHE A 123 -13.20 8.11 -1.69
C PHE A 123 -13.54 6.78 -2.34
N GLN A 124 -12.94 5.69 -1.87
CA GLN A 124 -13.17 4.37 -2.42
C GLN A 124 -14.62 3.90 -2.25
N SER A 125 -15.29 4.24 -1.13
CA SER A 125 -16.71 3.92 -0.94
C SER A 125 -17.61 4.57 -2.00
N ALA A 126 -17.28 5.81 -2.38
CA ALA A 126 -18.02 6.55 -3.39
C ALA A 126 -17.81 6.01 -4.82
N MET A 127 -16.69 5.31 -5.05
CA MET A 127 -16.35 4.72 -6.36
C MET A 127 -16.90 3.30 -6.56
N PHE A 128 -17.64 2.75 -5.60
CA PHE A 128 -18.19 1.40 -5.74
C PHE A 128 -19.39 1.36 -6.68
N ASP A 129 -19.38 0.35 -7.55
CA ASP A 129 -20.53 -0.02 -8.35
C ASP A 129 -21.11 -1.35 -7.89
N LYS A 130 -22.27 -1.72 -8.44
CA LYS A 130 -23.03 -2.91 -8.04
C LYS A 130 -22.33 -4.24 -8.35
N ASP A 131 -21.30 -4.23 -9.21
CA ASP A 131 -20.45 -5.41 -9.47
C ASP A 131 -19.08 -5.30 -8.79
N THR A 132 -18.85 -4.34 -7.89
CA THR A 132 -17.64 -4.31 -7.08
C THR A 132 -17.66 -5.43 -6.05
N LEU A 133 -16.60 -6.23 -6.00
CA LEU A 133 -16.45 -7.30 -5.02
C LEU A 133 -16.27 -6.70 -3.62
N ILE A 134 -17.21 -6.96 -2.71
CA ILE A 134 -17.19 -6.48 -1.33
C ILE A 134 -17.48 -7.63 -0.37
N ILE A 135 -17.11 -7.45 0.89
CA ILE A 135 -17.58 -8.33 1.96
C ILE A 135 -18.98 -7.88 2.33
N THR A 136 -19.93 -8.80 2.35
CA THR A 136 -21.34 -8.47 2.55
C THR A 136 -22.09 -9.61 3.26
N TYR A 137 -23.14 -9.23 3.97
CA TYR A 137 -24.06 -10.12 4.68
C TYR A 137 -25.27 -10.44 3.80
N ASP A 138 -25.58 -11.72 3.65
CA ASP A 138 -26.74 -12.20 2.89
C ASP A 138 -28.03 -12.01 3.69
N ARG A 139 -28.66 -10.84 3.51
CA ARG A 139 -29.83 -10.42 4.30
C ARG A 139 -31.06 -11.29 4.06
N GLU A 140 -31.29 -11.75 2.83
CA GLU A 140 -32.43 -12.64 2.51
C GLU A 140 -32.29 -13.99 3.21
N ARG A 141 -31.06 -14.48 3.34
CA ARG A 141 -30.77 -15.75 4.00
C ARG A 141 -30.74 -15.62 5.52
N GLY A 142 -30.22 -14.51 6.03
CA GLY A 142 -29.94 -14.33 7.45
C GLY A 142 -31.11 -13.79 8.28
N GLU A 143 -32.01 -13.02 7.68
CA GLU A 143 -33.10 -12.34 8.39
C GLU A 143 -34.46 -13.05 8.24
N PRO A 144 -35.34 -13.01 9.27
CA PRO A 144 -35.12 -12.38 10.57
C PRO A 144 -34.17 -13.20 11.45
N ARG A 145 -33.15 -12.53 11.99
CA ARG A 145 -32.17 -13.16 12.88
C ARG A 145 -32.75 -13.41 14.28
N GLY A 146 -32.21 -14.40 14.98
CA GLY A 146 -32.61 -14.67 16.36
C GLY A 146 -31.82 -15.79 17.01
N SER A 147 -31.63 -15.70 18.33
CA SER A 147 -30.96 -16.73 19.12
C SER A 147 -31.81 -18.00 19.22
N ARG A 148 -31.15 -19.16 19.16
CA ARG A 148 -31.81 -20.47 19.23
C ARG A 148 -30.84 -21.59 19.65
N PRO A 149 -31.34 -22.68 20.23
CA PRO A 149 -30.53 -23.87 20.45
C PRO A 149 -30.23 -24.58 19.12
N LYS A 150 -29.13 -25.33 19.08
CA LYS A 150 -28.64 -26.02 17.88
C LYS A 150 -29.65 -26.94 17.21
N ASN A 151 -30.52 -27.59 18.00
CA ASN A 151 -31.48 -28.58 17.51
C ASN A 151 -32.89 -28.00 17.27
N ALA A 152 -33.07 -26.67 17.33
CA ALA A 152 -34.36 -26.06 17.04
C ALA A 152 -34.66 -26.07 15.53
N ASP A 153 -35.91 -26.34 15.17
CA ASP A 153 -36.44 -26.06 13.84
C ASP A 153 -36.69 -24.55 13.69
N TYR A 154 -35.62 -23.84 13.39
CA TYR A 154 -35.63 -22.38 13.26
C TYR A 154 -36.46 -21.89 12.06
N LYS A 155 -36.66 -22.74 11.04
CA LYS A 155 -37.49 -22.39 9.89
C LYS A 155 -38.98 -22.44 10.24
N ALA A 156 -39.41 -23.37 11.09
CA ALA A 156 -40.76 -23.36 11.64
C ALA A 156 -41.04 -22.09 12.47
N GLY A 157 -40.01 -21.52 13.11
CA GLY A 157 -40.08 -20.24 13.81
C GLY A 157 -39.96 -19.00 12.92
N GLY A 158 -39.85 -19.17 11.60
CA GLY A 158 -39.69 -18.06 10.65
C GLY A 158 -38.34 -17.35 10.70
N LEU A 159 -37.31 -17.94 11.33
CA LEU A 159 -35.98 -17.35 11.47
C LEU A 159 -35.09 -17.66 10.25
N GLY A 160 -34.20 -16.73 9.93
CA GLY A 160 -33.12 -16.92 8.96
C GLY A 160 -31.89 -17.61 9.57
N ASP A 161 -30.86 -17.82 8.75
CA ASP A 161 -29.65 -18.56 9.14
C ASP A 161 -28.74 -17.79 10.14
N CYS A 162 -28.97 -16.48 10.35
CA CYS A 162 -28.21 -15.72 11.34
C CYS A 162 -28.70 -15.98 12.77
N VAL A 163 -27.82 -16.47 13.64
CA VAL A 163 -28.10 -16.80 15.05
C VAL A 163 -27.94 -15.62 16.03
N ASP A 164 -27.68 -14.42 15.52
CA ASP A 164 -27.53 -13.19 16.33
C ASP A 164 -26.46 -13.27 17.45
N CYS A 165 -25.31 -13.86 17.14
CA CYS A 165 -24.23 -14.11 18.13
C CYS A 165 -23.19 -12.99 18.28
N ASP A 166 -23.30 -11.89 17.50
CA ASP A 166 -22.36 -10.77 17.46
C ASP A 166 -20.88 -11.09 17.16
N ILE A 167 -20.53 -12.34 16.83
CA ILE A 167 -19.13 -12.73 16.57
C ILE A 167 -18.50 -11.88 15.46
N CYS A 168 -19.28 -11.54 14.43
CA CYS A 168 -18.84 -10.72 13.30
C CYS A 168 -18.42 -9.31 13.71
N VAL A 169 -18.99 -8.76 14.79
CA VAL A 169 -18.63 -7.46 15.36
C VAL A 169 -17.38 -7.61 16.24
N GLN A 170 -17.32 -8.67 17.05
CA GLN A 170 -16.21 -8.92 17.98
C GLN A 170 -14.87 -9.16 17.28
N VAL A 171 -14.90 -9.82 16.12
CA VAL A 171 -13.69 -10.08 15.31
C VAL A 171 -13.36 -8.93 14.37
N CYS A 172 -14.24 -7.92 14.24
CA CYS A 172 -14.00 -6.79 13.36
C CYS A 172 -13.01 -5.82 14.01
N PRO A 173 -11.84 -5.56 13.39
CA PRO A 173 -10.85 -4.68 13.99
C PRO A 173 -11.31 -3.20 14.03
N THR A 174 -12.26 -2.82 13.17
CA THR A 174 -12.90 -1.48 13.19
C THR A 174 -14.22 -1.45 13.95
N GLY A 175 -14.67 -2.57 14.52
CA GLY A 175 -15.87 -2.63 15.37
C GLY A 175 -17.19 -2.41 14.63
N ILE A 176 -17.24 -2.59 13.30
CA ILE A 176 -18.47 -2.43 12.52
C ILE A 176 -19.39 -3.65 12.62
N ASP A 177 -20.69 -3.42 12.45
CA ASP A 177 -21.67 -4.49 12.31
C ASP A 177 -22.06 -4.64 10.84
N ILE A 178 -21.45 -5.65 10.19
CA ILE A 178 -21.66 -5.96 8.77
C ILE A 178 -23.12 -6.28 8.41
N ARG A 179 -23.96 -6.61 9.40
CA ARG A 179 -25.40 -6.88 9.20
C ARG A 179 -26.16 -5.61 8.85
N ASN A 180 -25.63 -4.43 9.22
CA ASN A 180 -26.18 -3.12 8.85
C ASN A 180 -25.81 -2.68 7.43
N GLY A 181 -25.15 -3.54 6.65
CA GLY A 181 -24.78 -3.29 5.27
C GLY A 181 -23.35 -2.74 5.12
N LEU A 182 -23.09 -2.12 3.98
CA LEU A 182 -21.75 -1.62 3.66
C LEU A 182 -21.45 -0.35 4.46
N GLN A 183 -20.42 -0.41 5.29
CA GLN A 183 -19.92 0.73 6.08
C GLN A 183 -18.53 1.13 5.60
N TYR A 184 -18.25 2.44 5.50
CA TYR A 184 -16.99 2.95 4.93
C TYR A 184 -15.75 2.59 5.77
N GLN A 185 -15.94 2.27 7.06
CA GLN A 185 -14.90 1.83 7.99
C GLN A 185 -14.47 0.38 7.76
N CYS A 186 -15.18 -0.39 6.92
CA CYS A 186 -14.75 -1.75 6.58
C CYS A 186 -13.40 -1.70 5.85
N ILE A 187 -12.37 -2.37 6.37
CA ILE A 187 -11.07 -2.47 5.70
C ILE A 187 -10.96 -3.66 4.74
N GLY A 188 -11.95 -4.56 4.71
CA GLY A 188 -11.97 -5.68 3.76
C GLY A 188 -11.09 -6.88 4.13
N CYS A 189 -10.78 -7.10 5.41
CA CYS A 189 -9.88 -8.16 5.90
C CYS A 189 -10.51 -9.57 6.08
N ALA A 190 -11.83 -9.71 5.89
CA ALA A 190 -12.57 -10.97 6.01
C ALA A 190 -12.57 -11.70 7.37
N ALA A 191 -12.07 -11.10 8.45
CA ALA A 191 -12.18 -11.69 9.79
C ALA A 191 -13.63 -12.03 10.19
N CYS A 192 -14.61 -11.23 9.75
CA CYS A 192 -16.03 -11.51 9.98
C CYS A 192 -16.59 -12.69 9.17
N VAL A 193 -16.00 -13.01 8.02
CA VAL A 193 -16.33 -14.22 7.24
C VAL A 193 -15.89 -15.45 8.03
N ASP A 194 -14.61 -15.48 8.43
CA ASP A 194 -14.03 -16.61 9.17
C ASP A 194 -14.72 -16.84 10.52
N GLY A 195 -15.01 -15.76 11.26
CA GLY A 195 -15.72 -15.84 12.53
C GLY A 195 -17.17 -16.32 12.39
N CYS A 196 -17.85 -15.92 11.30
CA CYS A 196 -19.22 -16.35 11.04
C CYS A 196 -19.29 -17.82 10.59
N ASP A 197 -18.39 -18.24 9.70
CA ASP A 197 -18.35 -19.62 9.21
C ASP A 197 -18.07 -20.62 10.33
N GLN A 198 -17.23 -20.27 11.32
CA GLN A 198 -17.04 -21.09 12.52
C GLN A 198 -18.34 -21.29 13.32
N VAL A 199 -19.22 -20.27 13.38
CA VAL A 199 -20.52 -20.39 14.03
C VAL A 199 -21.48 -21.22 13.17
N MET A 200 -21.49 -21.02 11.86
CA MET A 200 -22.31 -21.81 10.94
C MET A 200 -21.95 -23.30 11.02
N ASP A 201 -20.66 -23.62 11.04
CA ASP A 201 -20.16 -25.01 11.20
C ASP A 201 -20.62 -25.63 12.52
N ARG A 202 -20.54 -24.88 13.63
CA ARG A 202 -21.00 -25.37 14.94
C ARG A 202 -22.50 -25.63 14.96
N MET A 203 -23.28 -24.85 14.22
CA MET A 203 -24.74 -25.01 14.10
C MET A 203 -25.14 -26.05 13.04
N GLY A 204 -24.23 -26.46 12.16
CA GLY A 204 -24.53 -27.34 11.03
C GLY A 204 -25.24 -26.63 9.88
N TYR A 205 -25.07 -25.31 9.75
CA TYR A 205 -25.64 -24.49 8.68
C TYR A 205 -24.64 -24.32 7.53
N PRO A 206 -25.11 -24.04 6.29
CA PRO A 206 -24.20 -23.79 5.19
C PRO A 206 -23.30 -22.58 5.46
N ARG A 207 -22.05 -22.60 5.01
CA ARG A 207 -21.12 -21.46 5.12
C ARG A 207 -21.54 -20.29 4.21
N GLY A 208 -20.86 -19.15 4.35
CA GLY A 208 -21.00 -18.01 3.44
C GLY A 208 -22.26 -17.17 3.68
N LEU A 209 -22.70 -17.08 4.93
CA LEU A 209 -23.71 -16.09 5.35
C LEU A 209 -23.15 -14.66 5.25
N ILE A 210 -21.87 -14.50 5.60
CA ILE A 210 -21.05 -13.34 5.24
C ILE A 210 -20.01 -13.84 4.22
N ARG A 211 -19.89 -13.19 3.08
CA ARG A 211 -18.97 -13.63 2.01
C ARG A 211 -18.49 -12.48 1.14
N TYR A 212 -17.44 -12.72 0.37
CA TYR A 212 -17.11 -11.88 -0.77
C TYR A 212 -18.16 -12.07 -1.86
N SER A 213 -18.89 -11.01 -2.17
CA SER A 213 -19.91 -11.01 -3.21
C SER A 213 -20.06 -9.61 -3.79
N THR A 214 -20.77 -9.51 -4.91
CA THR A 214 -21.22 -8.23 -5.45
C THR A 214 -22.67 -8.00 -5.08
N GLN A 215 -23.13 -6.74 -5.08
CA GLN A 215 -24.53 -6.41 -4.83
C GLN A 215 -25.43 -7.09 -5.88
N HIS A 216 -25.03 -7.08 -7.15
CA HIS A 216 -25.76 -7.79 -8.20
C HIS A 216 -25.80 -9.30 -8.03
N ALA A 217 -24.72 -9.92 -7.53
CA ALA A 217 -24.72 -11.35 -7.28
C ALA A 217 -25.68 -11.73 -6.14
N LEU A 218 -25.83 -10.89 -5.12
CA LEU A 218 -26.83 -11.08 -4.07
C LEU A 218 -28.26 -10.88 -4.61
N GLU A 219 -28.53 -9.73 -5.24
CA GLU A 219 -29.87 -9.38 -5.74
C GLU A 219 -30.40 -10.37 -6.79
N ARG A 220 -29.52 -10.87 -7.66
CA ARG A 220 -29.90 -11.76 -8.78
C ARG A 220 -29.56 -13.22 -8.54
N LYS A 221 -29.10 -13.58 -7.34
CA LYS A 221 -28.73 -14.96 -6.96
C LYS A 221 -27.79 -15.60 -7.99
N LEU A 222 -26.81 -14.83 -8.45
CA LEU A 222 -25.89 -15.27 -9.50
C LEU A 222 -24.95 -16.35 -8.96
N ALA A 223 -24.70 -17.38 -9.76
CA ALA A 223 -23.65 -18.35 -9.47
C ALA A 223 -22.26 -17.68 -9.52
N TYR A 224 -21.29 -18.24 -8.79
CA TYR A 224 -19.92 -17.71 -8.73
C TYR A 224 -19.29 -17.48 -10.12
N GLY A 225 -19.50 -18.41 -11.07
CA GLY A 225 -19.02 -18.25 -12.44
C GLY A 225 -19.65 -17.07 -13.19
N GLN A 226 -20.93 -16.77 -12.95
CA GLN A 226 -21.62 -15.62 -13.55
C GLN A 226 -21.13 -14.30 -12.94
N MET A 227 -20.82 -14.30 -11.64
CA MET A 227 -20.20 -13.16 -10.98
C MET A 227 -18.81 -12.87 -11.54
N LEU A 228 -17.97 -13.91 -11.74
CA LEU A 228 -16.66 -13.79 -12.36
C LEU A 228 -16.74 -13.28 -13.81
N ALA A 229 -17.69 -13.78 -14.60
CA ALA A 229 -17.87 -13.30 -15.98
C ALA A 229 -18.14 -11.78 -16.04
N ARG A 230 -18.84 -11.22 -15.05
CA ARG A 230 -19.09 -9.78 -14.96
C ARG A 230 -17.86 -8.96 -14.57
N ALA A 231 -16.82 -9.57 -14.03
CA ALA A 231 -15.54 -8.88 -13.84
C ALA A 231 -14.96 -8.44 -15.20
N PHE A 232 -15.19 -9.21 -16.28
CA PHE A 232 -14.73 -8.93 -17.65
C PHE A 232 -15.68 -8.04 -18.48
N ARG A 233 -16.42 -7.15 -17.83
CA ARG A 233 -17.35 -6.22 -18.52
C ARG A 233 -16.60 -5.23 -19.45
N PRO A 234 -17.22 -4.74 -20.53
CA PRO A 234 -16.56 -3.89 -21.53
C PRO A 234 -15.84 -2.67 -20.95
N ARG A 235 -16.45 -1.98 -19.98
CA ARG A 235 -15.85 -0.82 -19.31
C ARG A 235 -14.51 -1.17 -18.64
N VAL A 236 -14.44 -2.32 -17.99
CA VAL A 236 -13.22 -2.80 -17.34
C VAL A 236 -12.17 -3.12 -18.40
N LEU A 237 -12.54 -3.85 -19.45
CA LEU A 237 -11.62 -4.23 -20.52
C LEU A 237 -11.01 -2.99 -21.19
N VAL A 238 -11.81 -1.95 -21.44
CA VAL A 238 -11.33 -0.67 -22.00
C VAL A 238 -10.32 0.00 -21.06
N TYR A 239 -10.64 0.14 -19.76
CA TYR A 239 -9.69 0.75 -18.82
C TYR A 239 -8.42 -0.08 -18.65
N THR A 240 -8.54 -1.41 -18.59
CA THR A 240 -7.38 -2.32 -18.54
C THR A 240 -6.53 -2.18 -19.80
N ALA A 241 -7.13 -2.10 -20.98
CA ALA A 241 -6.41 -1.90 -22.24
C ALA A 241 -5.69 -0.54 -22.30
N ILE A 242 -6.32 0.54 -21.83
CA ILE A 242 -5.70 1.87 -21.78
C ILE A 242 -4.48 1.85 -20.84
N VAL A 243 -4.64 1.32 -19.62
CA VAL A 243 -3.55 1.24 -18.64
C VAL A 243 -2.40 0.39 -19.19
N TRP A 244 -2.69 -0.77 -19.79
CA TRP A 244 -1.68 -1.59 -20.44
C TRP A 244 -1.00 -0.87 -21.61
N GLY A 245 -1.76 -0.13 -22.43
CA GLY A 245 -1.20 0.68 -23.51
C GLY A 245 -0.19 1.72 -23.00
N VAL A 246 -0.52 2.42 -21.90
CA VAL A 246 0.40 3.38 -21.26
C VAL A 246 1.63 2.67 -20.70
N ILE A 247 1.47 1.53 -20.03
CA ILE A 247 2.60 0.74 -19.49
C ILE A 247 3.53 0.30 -20.62
N VAL A 248 2.98 -0.23 -21.72
CA VAL A 248 3.75 -0.68 -22.88
C VAL A 248 4.44 0.50 -23.55
N ALA A 249 3.75 1.63 -23.75
CA ALA A 249 4.35 2.84 -24.31
C ALA A 249 5.50 3.37 -23.44
N ALA A 250 5.32 3.39 -22.12
CA ALA A 250 6.37 3.78 -21.18
C ALA A 250 7.56 2.81 -21.22
N ALA A 251 7.30 1.50 -21.26
CA ALA A 251 8.33 0.48 -21.37
C ALA A 251 9.13 0.59 -22.67
N ILE A 252 8.45 0.82 -23.80
CA ILE A 252 9.09 1.10 -25.09
C ILE A 252 9.92 2.38 -25.01
N GLY A 253 9.39 3.46 -24.43
CA GLY A 253 10.10 4.72 -24.23
C GLY A 253 11.37 4.55 -23.38
N LEU A 254 11.31 3.72 -22.34
CA LEU A 254 12.47 3.35 -21.52
C LEU A 254 13.48 2.49 -22.29
N TRP A 255 13.02 1.59 -23.16
CA TRP A 255 13.88 0.70 -23.92
C TRP A 255 14.62 1.41 -25.07
N VAL A 256 13.95 2.35 -25.75
CA VAL A 256 14.50 3.13 -26.86
C VAL A 256 15.28 4.36 -26.37
N ARG A 257 15.29 4.64 -25.05
CA ARG A 257 15.95 5.82 -24.49
C ARG A 257 17.43 5.82 -24.88
N VAL A 258 17.89 6.88 -25.52
CA VAL A 258 19.32 7.13 -25.73
C VAL A 258 19.86 7.69 -24.41
N PRO A 259 20.79 7.01 -23.72
CA PRO A 259 21.27 7.43 -22.40
C PRO A 259 22.34 8.53 -22.52
N LEU A 260 22.14 9.49 -23.42
CA LEU A 260 23.01 10.63 -23.68
C LEU A 260 22.14 11.82 -24.07
N LYS A 261 22.26 12.90 -23.31
CA LYS A 261 21.69 14.20 -23.68
C LYS A 261 22.83 15.18 -23.94
N VAL A 262 22.77 15.87 -25.08
CA VAL A 262 23.75 16.88 -25.47
C VAL A 262 22.98 18.14 -25.85
N ASP A 263 23.18 19.21 -25.08
CA ASP A 263 22.64 20.54 -25.39
C ASP A 263 23.77 21.44 -25.88
N VAL A 264 23.58 22.01 -27.07
CA VAL A 264 24.53 22.95 -27.69
C VAL A 264 23.97 24.36 -27.53
N ILE A 265 24.56 25.12 -26.60
CA ILE A 265 24.10 26.47 -26.28
C ILE A 265 25.09 27.46 -26.90
N ARG A 266 24.67 28.18 -27.95
CA ARG A 266 25.45 29.30 -28.50
C ARG A 266 25.46 30.44 -27.49
N ASP A 267 26.64 31.02 -27.25
CA ASP A 267 26.74 32.20 -26.42
C ASP A 267 26.04 33.39 -27.10
N ARG A 268 25.13 34.06 -26.37
CA ARG A 268 24.36 35.19 -26.89
C ARG A 268 25.16 36.50 -26.88
N ALA A 269 26.20 36.61 -26.05
CA ALA A 269 27.00 37.82 -25.93
C ALA A 269 28.10 37.93 -27.01
N ALA A 270 28.61 36.80 -27.49
CA ALA A 270 29.63 36.73 -28.53
C ALA A 270 29.01 36.27 -29.86
N ILE A 271 28.39 37.21 -30.58
CA ILE A 271 27.64 36.93 -31.83
C ILE A 271 28.59 36.46 -32.95
N ALA A 272 29.82 36.96 -32.96
CA ALA A 272 30.95 36.50 -33.79
C ALA A 272 32.14 37.39 -33.41
N ARG A 273 33.30 36.81 -33.11
CA ARG A 273 34.54 37.59 -32.90
C ARG A 273 35.47 37.33 -34.07
N GLU A 274 35.99 38.38 -34.67
CA GLU A 274 37.03 38.26 -35.68
C GLU A 274 38.38 38.10 -34.98
N VAL A 275 39.08 37.02 -35.29
CA VAL A 275 40.39 36.67 -34.71
C VAL A 275 41.49 36.97 -35.73
N GLU A 276 42.71 37.20 -35.26
CA GLU A 276 43.87 37.43 -36.13
C GLU A 276 43.99 36.34 -37.20
N GLY A 277 44.00 36.76 -38.47
CA GLY A 277 43.95 35.87 -39.64
C GLY A 277 42.61 35.87 -40.40
N GLY A 278 41.63 36.71 -40.03
CA GLY A 278 40.35 36.86 -40.74
C GLY A 278 39.36 35.71 -40.50
N GLN A 279 39.56 34.95 -39.42
CA GLN A 279 38.67 33.86 -39.03
C GLN A 279 37.58 34.37 -38.08
N ILE A 280 36.37 33.83 -38.23
CA ILE A 280 35.23 34.17 -37.39
C ILE A 280 35.07 33.11 -36.30
N GLU A 281 35.30 33.50 -35.05
CA GLU A 281 35.12 32.65 -33.88
C GLU A 281 33.68 32.74 -33.36
N ASN A 282 33.07 31.58 -33.13
CA ASN A 282 31.76 31.45 -32.49
C ASN A 282 31.90 30.58 -31.25
N VAL A 283 31.44 31.08 -30.10
CA VAL A 283 31.52 30.36 -28.83
C VAL A 283 30.26 29.55 -28.60
N TYR A 284 30.44 28.24 -28.37
CA TYR A 284 29.38 27.31 -28.01
C TYR A 284 29.70 26.64 -26.67
N ARG A 285 28.71 26.52 -25.80
CA ARG A 285 28.77 25.72 -24.58
C ARG A 285 28.06 24.40 -24.82
N LEU A 286 28.80 23.31 -24.68
CA LEU A 286 28.27 21.95 -24.75
C LEU A 286 27.93 21.49 -23.32
N GLN A 287 26.66 21.16 -23.07
CA GLN A 287 26.25 20.46 -21.85
C GLN A 287 26.00 19.00 -22.18
N ILE A 288 26.86 18.11 -21.69
CA ILE A 288 26.77 16.67 -21.92
C ILE A 288 26.33 16.00 -20.63
N MET A 289 25.23 15.25 -20.67
CA MET A 289 24.70 14.50 -19.54
C MET A 289 24.64 13.01 -19.88
N ASN A 290 25.50 12.23 -19.24
CA ASN A 290 25.44 10.77 -19.26
C ASN A 290 24.36 10.30 -18.27
N THR A 291 23.35 9.62 -18.77
CA THR A 291 22.26 9.05 -17.94
C THR A 291 22.36 7.53 -17.84
N ALA A 292 23.47 6.93 -18.28
CA ALA A 292 23.80 5.54 -18.04
C ALA A 292 24.41 5.35 -16.64
N GLU A 293 24.25 4.14 -16.09
CA GLU A 293 24.85 3.76 -14.80
C GLU A 293 26.37 3.57 -14.86
N ALA A 294 26.93 3.46 -16.07
CA ALA A 294 28.36 3.29 -16.31
C ALA A 294 29.00 4.56 -16.90
N GLY A 295 30.25 4.82 -16.51
CA GLY A 295 31.08 5.85 -17.13
C GLY A 295 31.31 5.58 -18.62
N ARG A 296 31.30 6.64 -19.43
CA ARG A 296 31.50 6.57 -20.89
C ARG A 296 32.47 7.67 -21.32
N ALA A 297 33.32 7.35 -22.29
CA ALA A 297 34.14 8.33 -22.99
C ALA A 297 33.37 8.84 -24.22
N PHE A 298 33.40 10.15 -24.47
CA PHE A 298 32.73 10.79 -25.60
C PHE A 298 33.78 11.43 -26.51
N ASN A 299 33.65 11.21 -27.82
CA ASN A 299 34.44 11.92 -28.81
C ASN A 299 33.56 13.00 -29.45
N ILE A 300 34.00 14.25 -29.38
CA ILE A 300 33.27 15.40 -29.94
C ILE A 300 33.86 15.69 -31.33
N ARG A 301 33.00 15.75 -32.34
CA ARG A 301 33.35 16.16 -33.71
C ARG A 301 32.33 17.19 -34.21
N VAL A 302 32.81 18.16 -34.97
CA VAL A 302 31.98 19.18 -35.63
C VAL A 302 32.09 18.97 -37.13
N GLU A 303 30.95 18.89 -37.81
CA GLU A 303 30.85 18.73 -39.27
C GLU A 303 29.98 19.85 -39.85
N GLY A 304 30.33 20.36 -41.04
CA GLY A 304 29.57 21.45 -41.68
C GLY A 304 30.41 22.24 -42.67
N LEU A 305 31.06 23.31 -42.21
CA LEU A 305 31.89 24.16 -43.08
C LEU A 305 33.27 23.51 -43.32
N PRO A 306 33.81 23.56 -44.56
CA PRO A 306 35.13 23.02 -44.85
C PRO A 306 36.27 23.70 -44.09
N SER A 307 36.06 24.95 -43.63
CA SER A 307 37.03 25.79 -42.92
C SER A 307 36.82 25.81 -41.40
N LEU A 308 36.08 24.85 -40.85
CA LEU A 308 35.69 24.82 -39.44
C LEU A 308 36.79 24.14 -38.62
N HIS A 309 37.34 24.87 -37.65
CA HIS A 309 38.31 24.36 -36.70
C HIS A 309 37.77 24.50 -35.28
N VAL A 310 37.92 23.44 -34.47
CA VAL A 310 37.55 23.48 -33.06
C VAL A 310 38.76 24.00 -32.28
N ALA A 311 38.60 25.14 -31.63
CA ALA A 311 39.58 25.69 -30.70
C ALA A 311 39.13 25.39 -29.26
N GLY A 312 39.79 24.43 -28.60
CA GLY A 312 39.49 24.05 -27.21
C GLY A 312 40.06 22.69 -26.82
N GLU A 313 40.25 22.46 -25.52
CA GLU A 313 40.60 21.15 -24.97
C GLU A 313 39.39 20.21 -25.08
N THR A 314 39.51 19.18 -25.91
CA THR A 314 38.53 18.09 -26.06
C THR A 314 38.72 17.01 -25.01
#